data_AF-A0A4R5P0K4-F1
#
_entry.id   AF-A0A4R5P0K4-F1
#
_cell.length_a   1.000
_cell.length_b   1.000
_cell.length_c   1.000
_cell.angle_alpha   90.00
_cell.angle_beta   90.00
_cell.angle_gamma   90.00
#
_symmetry.space_group_name_H-M   'P 1'
#
loop_
_entity.id
_entity.type
_entity.pdbx_description
1 polymer ?
#
loop_
_entity_poly.entity_id
_entity_poly.type
_entity_poly.pdbx_seq_one_letter_code
_entity_poly.pdbx_strand_id
1 'polypeptide(L)'
;MLDTRKMYCLLLTFSINLGCSSHYIDEMNRQASSDSQAGPSTVSSREADDEHNSMQPMYDKIEDFLQRNNTPSTSENNRVHKGSPVNNQMIQTIIDNIGKPINIQPLPNDYKCFLNKYGSIYGPGFEIYGPYQSDKGSETDTLELIQNGFIDFCKKNIKKPKGVKPYWLIAKIGESNRYYINLSKSGNNHIYSMDRNGSCVPFAKDFSEFLDKFFQICQSTGEDSD
;
A
#
# COMPACT_ATOMS: atom_id res chain seq x y z
N MET A 1 -16.41 -24.93 25.48
CA MET A 1 -15.49 -24.62 26.61
C MET A 1 -14.10 -24.53 26.00
N LEU A 2 -13.59 -23.32 25.76
CA LEU A 2 -12.26 -23.13 25.14
C LEU A 2 -11.17 -23.52 26.14
N ASP A 3 -10.26 -24.38 25.69
CA ASP A 3 -9.14 -24.91 26.47
C ASP A 3 -8.23 -23.76 26.91
N THR A 4 -8.09 -23.60 28.23
CA THR A 4 -7.32 -22.52 28.86
C THR A 4 -5.87 -22.51 28.38
N ARG A 5 -5.28 -23.66 28.00
CA ARG A 5 -3.92 -23.73 27.47
C ARG A 5 -3.76 -23.09 26.09
N LYS A 6 -4.79 -23.17 25.23
CA LYS A 6 -4.78 -22.51 23.91
C LYS A 6 -4.91 -20.99 24.03
N MET A 7 -5.61 -20.52 25.05
CA MET A 7 -5.78 -19.09 25.33
C MET A 7 -4.46 -18.41 25.75
N TYR A 8 -3.61 -19.10 26.52
CA TYR A 8 -2.30 -18.57 26.92
C TYR A 8 -1.31 -18.48 25.76
N CYS A 9 -1.31 -19.43 24.82
CA CYS A 9 -0.46 -19.35 23.63
C CYS A 9 -0.84 -18.17 22.72
N LEU A 10 -2.14 -17.89 22.55
CA LEU A 10 -2.63 -16.72 21.81
C LEU A 10 -2.27 -15.40 22.53
N LEU A 11 -2.39 -15.33 23.85
CA LEU A 11 -2.03 -14.13 24.62
C LEU A 11 -0.51 -13.87 24.64
N LEU A 12 0.32 -14.92 24.56
CA LEU A 12 1.78 -14.79 24.52
C LEU A 12 2.28 -14.24 23.17
N THR A 13 1.69 -14.63 22.05
CA THR A 13 2.02 -14.06 20.72
C THR A 13 1.61 -12.59 20.60
N PHE A 14 0.52 -12.16 21.25
CA PHE A 14 0.18 -10.73 21.32
C PHE A 14 1.16 -9.91 22.17
N SER A 15 1.71 -10.50 23.24
CA SER A 15 2.59 -9.77 24.18
C SER A 15 3.99 -9.53 23.63
N ILE A 16 4.53 -10.44 22.81
CA ILE A 16 5.86 -10.28 22.19
C ILE A 16 5.85 -9.23 21.06
N ASN A 17 4.69 -8.99 20.44
CA ASN A 17 4.55 -7.99 19.38
C ASN A 17 4.45 -6.53 19.89
N LEU A 18 4.15 -6.31 21.18
CA LEU A 18 4.01 -4.96 21.74
C LEU A 18 5.35 -4.30 22.09
N GLY A 19 6.40 -5.08 22.39
CA GLY A 19 7.75 -4.56 22.67
C GLY A 19 8.55 -4.23 21.40
N CYS A 20 8.34 -4.97 20.31
CA CYS A 20 9.04 -4.73 19.04
C CYS A 20 8.40 -3.59 18.21
N SER A 21 7.10 -3.35 18.39
CA SER A 21 6.40 -2.30 17.65
C SER A 21 6.78 -0.90 18.12
N SER A 22 7.12 -0.68 19.40
CA SER A 22 7.58 0.65 19.84
C SER A 22 8.93 1.02 19.22
N HIS A 23 9.88 0.08 19.17
CA HIS A 23 11.19 0.31 18.55
C HIS A 23 11.05 0.57 17.04
N TYR A 24 10.21 -0.20 16.35
CA TYR A 24 9.98 -0.01 14.91
C TYR A 24 9.26 1.32 14.61
N ILE A 25 8.28 1.70 15.44
CA ILE A 25 7.61 3.01 15.35
C ILE A 25 8.62 4.14 15.60
N ASP A 26 9.48 3.99 16.61
CA ASP A 26 10.53 4.98 16.92
C ASP A 26 11.56 5.08 15.81
N GLU A 27 11.98 3.96 15.21
CA GLU A 27 12.89 3.92 14.05
C GLU A 27 12.27 4.64 12.85
N MET A 28 11.01 4.35 12.53
CA MET A 28 10.28 5.04 11.47
C MET A 28 10.09 6.54 11.74
N ASN A 29 9.88 6.92 13.00
CA ASN A 29 9.77 8.34 13.38
C ASN A 29 11.13 9.05 13.38
N ARG A 30 12.22 8.34 13.69
CA ARG A 30 13.60 8.88 13.63
C ARG A 30 14.03 9.15 12.21
N GLN A 31 13.77 8.23 11.26
CA GLN A 31 14.01 8.47 9.83
C GLN A 31 13.20 9.67 9.31
N ALA A 32 11.96 9.86 9.79
CA ALA A 32 11.16 11.04 9.47
C ALA A 32 11.79 12.38 9.88
N SER A 33 12.70 12.34 10.86
CA SER A 33 13.29 13.53 11.48
C SER A 33 14.70 13.81 10.96
N SER A 34 15.41 12.80 10.43
CA SER A 34 16.81 12.91 9.99
C SER A 34 16.98 13.40 8.54
N ASP A 35 16.04 13.08 7.65
CA ASP A 35 16.18 13.40 6.21
C ASP A 35 15.75 14.83 5.84
N SER A 36 15.42 15.64 6.85
CA SER A 36 15.06 17.06 6.69
C SER A 36 16.26 17.99 6.41
N GLN A 37 17.46 17.45 6.14
CA GLN A 37 18.70 18.25 5.96
C GLN A 37 19.56 17.91 4.72
N ALA A 38 19.09 17.12 3.76
CA ALA A 38 19.85 16.88 2.53
C ALA A 38 19.48 17.88 1.41
N GLY A 39 20.42 18.75 1.05
CA GLY A 39 20.29 19.76 -0.02
C GLY A 39 20.25 19.16 -1.44
N PRO A 40 19.94 19.98 -2.47
CA PRO A 40 19.65 19.51 -3.81
C PRO A 40 20.94 19.06 -4.51
N SER A 41 20.99 17.79 -4.91
CA SER A 41 22.06 17.27 -5.77
C SER A 41 21.59 17.19 -7.23
N THR A 42 22.41 17.73 -8.10
CA THR A 42 22.20 17.99 -9.52
C THR A 42 22.07 16.70 -10.32
N VAL A 43 21.04 16.64 -11.17
CA VAL A 43 20.69 15.52 -12.07
C VAL A 43 21.79 15.29 -13.11
N SER A 44 22.28 14.05 -13.21
CA SER A 44 23.12 13.57 -14.31
C SER A 44 22.37 12.47 -15.05
N SER A 45 22.14 12.71 -16.34
CA SER A 45 21.29 11.93 -17.24
C SER A 45 21.96 10.64 -17.72
N ARG A 46 21.78 9.54 -16.96
CA ARG A 46 21.97 8.13 -17.38
C ARG A 46 21.11 7.19 -16.51
N GLU A 47 19.78 7.13 -16.71
CA GLU A 47 18.87 6.42 -15.77
C GLU A 47 17.89 5.41 -16.40
N ALA A 48 18.01 5.04 -17.68
CA ALA A 48 17.06 4.09 -18.28
C ALA A 48 17.37 2.60 -18.02
N ASP A 49 18.65 2.22 -17.92
CA ASP A 49 19.05 0.80 -17.83
C ASP A 49 19.26 0.31 -16.38
N ASP A 50 19.52 1.21 -15.42
CA ASP A 50 19.77 0.87 -14.01
C ASP A 50 18.48 0.74 -13.17
N GLU A 51 17.40 1.46 -13.51
CA GLU A 51 16.13 1.34 -12.78
C GLU A 51 15.46 -0.03 -12.96
N HIS A 52 15.63 -0.64 -14.14
CA HIS A 52 14.98 -1.91 -14.46
C HIS A 52 15.54 -3.09 -13.67
N ASN A 53 16.83 -3.04 -13.30
CA ASN A 53 17.49 -4.06 -12.50
C ASN A 53 17.16 -3.92 -11.00
N SER A 54 16.96 -2.67 -10.54
CA SER A 54 16.63 -2.36 -9.14
C SER A 54 15.21 -2.81 -8.75
N MET A 55 14.25 -2.76 -9.68
CA MET A 55 12.85 -3.13 -9.42
C MET A 55 12.55 -4.63 -9.58
N GLN A 56 13.50 -5.40 -10.14
CA GLN A 56 13.30 -6.83 -10.42
C GLN A 56 12.85 -7.64 -9.18
N PRO A 57 13.43 -7.44 -7.97
CA PRO A 57 12.99 -8.18 -6.78
C PRO A 57 11.52 -7.94 -6.41
N MET A 58 11.01 -6.72 -6.64
CA MET A 58 9.59 -6.41 -6.41
C MET A 58 8.70 -7.14 -7.42
N TYR A 59 9.11 -7.17 -8.69
CA TYR A 59 8.40 -7.89 -9.73
C TYR A 59 8.37 -9.39 -9.48
N ASP A 60 9.50 -9.97 -9.07
CA ASP A 60 9.59 -11.40 -8.75
C ASP A 60 8.64 -11.77 -7.60
N LYS A 61 8.61 -10.97 -6.52
CA LYS A 61 7.66 -11.16 -5.40
C LYS A 61 6.20 -11.18 -5.85
N ILE A 62 5.84 -10.27 -6.76
CA ILE A 62 4.49 -10.15 -7.28
C ILE A 62 4.14 -11.34 -8.19
N GLU A 63 5.02 -11.70 -9.13
CA GLU A 63 4.76 -12.84 -10.01
C GLU A 63 4.70 -14.15 -9.23
N ASP A 64 5.58 -14.35 -8.23
CA ASP A 64 5.54 -15.52 -7.34
C ASP A 64 4.22 -15.59 -6.57
N PHE A 65 3.69 -14.45 -6.12
CA PHE A 65 2.38 -14.40 -5.47
C PHE A 65 1.25 -14.75 -6.45
N LEU A 66 1.28 -14.19 -7.67
CA LEU A 66 0.29 -14.48 -8.70
C LEU A 66 0.30 -15.96 -9.12
N GLN A 67 1.48 -16.54 -9.31
CA GLN A 67 1.64 -17.95 -9.71
C GLN A 67 1.10 -18.90 -8.63
N ARG A 68 1.42 -18.65 -7.35
CA ARG A 68 0.94 -19.48 -6.24
C ARG A 68 -0.57 -19.44 -6.08
N ASN A 69 -1.20 -18.29 -6.34
CA ASN A 69 -2.65 -18.15 -6.18
C ASN A 69 -3.44 -18.55 -7.43
N ASN A 70 -2.82 -18.62 -8.60
CA ASN A 70 -3.48 -18.95 -9.88
C ASN A 70 -3.05 -20.30 -10.45
N THR A 71 -3.02 -21.34 -9.61
CA THR A 71 -2.80 -22.70 -10.09
C THR A 71 -3.96 -23.17 -10.97
N PRO A 72 -3.77 -24.18 -11.84
CA PRO A 72 -4.86 -24.76 -12.63
C PRO A 72 -6.03 -25.27 -11.77
N SER A 73 -5.78 -25.64 -10.52
CA SER A 73 -6.79 -26.07 -9.54
C SER A 73 -7.52 -24.93 -8.84
N THR A 74 -7.05 -23.68 -8.95
CA THR A 74 -7.73 -22.53 -8.32
C THR A 74 -9.04 -22.24 -9.07
N SER A 75 -10.16 -22.33 -8.36
CA SER A 75 -11.48 -21.88 -8.83
C SER A 75 -11.41 -20.43 -9.31
N GLU A 76 -12.10 -20.11 -10.41
CA GLU A 76 -12.08 -18.75 -10.99
C GLU A 76 -12.45 -17.67 -9.96
N ASN A 77 -13.42 -17.94 -9.09
CA ASN A 77 -13.84 -17.01 -8.04
C ASN A 77 -12.77 -16.76 -6.97
N ASN A 78 -11.74 -17.59 -6.92
CA ASN A 78 -10.64 -17.52 -5.95
C ASN A 78 -9.32 -17.05 -6.58
N ARG A 79 -9.31 -16.70 -7.86
CA ARG A 79 -8.10 -16.25 -8.56
C ARG A 79 -7.73 -14.83 -8.18
N VAL A 80 -6.44 -14.55 -8.33
CA VAL A 80 -5.87 -13.22 -8.18
C VAL A 80 -5.64 -12.64 -9.57
N HIS A 81 -6.18 -11.46 -9.82
CA HIS A 81 -6.15 -10.82 -11.14
C HIS A 81 -5.26 -9.58 -11.13
N LYS A 82 -4.76 -9.26 -12.33
CA LYS A 82 -4.03 -8.02 -12.61
C LYS A 82 -5.00 -6.99 -13.21
N GLY A 83 -4.76 -5.72 -12.92
CA GLY A 83 -5.52 -4.60 -13.46
C GLY A 83 -5.01 -4.12 -14.82
N SER A 84 -5.31 -2.84 -15.11
CA SER A 84 -4.85 -2.13 -16.29
C SER A 84 -3.71 -1.18 -15.92
N PRO A 85 -2.53 -1.30 -16.54
CA PRO A 85 -1.40 -0.41 -16.30
C PRO A 85 -1.71 1.07 -16.55
N VAL A 86 -1.11 1.95 -15.74
CA VAL A 86 -1.15 3.42 -15.94
C VAL A 86 0.25 3.98 -16.08
N ASN A 87 0.44 4.97 -16.94
CA ASN A 87 1.75 5.61 -17.09
C ASN A 87 1.96 6.76 -16.09
N ASN A 88 3.20 7.25 -15.99
CA ASN A 88 3.57 8.31 -15.05
C ASN A 88 2.85 9.64 -15.30
N GLN A 89 2.48 9.95 -16.54
CA GLN A 89 1.73 11.17 -16.87
C GLN A 89 0.30 11.10 -16.31
N MET A 90 -0.36 9.95 -16.44
CA MET A 90 -1.68 9.71 -15.84
C MET A 90 -1.62 9.81 -14.32
N ILE A 91 -0.64 9.15 -13.70
CA ILE A 91 -0.42 9.21 -12.24
C ILE A 91 -0.23 10.66 -11.79
N GLN A 92 0.64 11.42 -12.46
CA GLN A 92 0.91 12.82 -12.11
C GLN A 92 -0.35 13.69 -12.25
N THR A 93 -1.17 13.44 -13.26
CA THR A 93 -2.41 14.20 -13.48
C THR A 93 -3.39 14.02 -12.31
N ILE A 94 -3.51 12.78 -11.80
CA ILE A 94 -4.38 12.46 -10.66
C ILE A 94 -3.84 13.08 -9.37
N ILE A 95 -2.53 12.98 -9.15
CA ILE A 95 -1.80 13.64 -8.07
C ILE A 95 -2.11 15.15 -8.10
N ASP A 96 -1.94 15.81 -9.25
CA ASP A 96 -2.18 17.25 -9.40
C ASP A 96 -3.66 17.63 -9.17
N ASN A 97 -4.61 16.77 -9.54
CA ASN A 97 -6.04 17.02 -9.32
C ASN A 97 -6.41 16.92 -7.82
N ILE A 98 -5.91 15.88 -7.16
CA ILE A 98 -6.14 15.62 -5.73
C ILE A 98 -5.40 16.63 -4.84
N GLY A 99 -4.21 17.03 -5.27
CA GLY A 99 -3.28 17.83 -4.49
C GLY A 99 -3.67 19.29 -4.38
N LYS A 100 -4.42 19.84 -5.33
CA LYS A 100 -4.69 21.30 -5.37
C LYS A 100 -5.46 21.78 -4.13
N PRO A 101 -4.98 22.83 -3.41
CA PRO A 101 -3.81 23.69 -3.69
C PRO A 101 -2.53 23.36 -2.88
N ILE A 102 -2.43 22.20 -2.28
CA ILE A 102 -1.34 21.77 -1.39
C ILE A 102 -0.15 21.28 -2.23
N ASN A 103 1.07 21.65 -1.85
CA ASN A 103 2.28 21.05 -2.42
C ASN A 103 2.41 19.61 -1.90
N ILE A 104 2.24 18.62 -2.79
CA ILE A 104 2.23 17.20 -2.43
C ILE A 104 3.50 16.51 -2.92
N GLN A 105 3.97 15.55 -2.14
CA GLN A 105 5.12 14.73 -2.52
C GLN A 105 4.74 13.78 -3.66
N PRO A 106 5.69 13.45 -4.56
CA PRO A 106 5.48 12.43 -5.57
C PRO A 106 5.26 11.06 -4.92
N LEU A 107 4.63 10.14 -5.65
CA LEU A 107 4.52 8.76 -5.19
C LEU A 107 5.89 8.06 -5.15
N PRO A 108 6.08 7.11 -4.22
CA PRO A 108 7.25 6.23 -4.18
C PRO A 108 7.50 5.56 -5.53
N ASN A 109 8.78 5.44 -5.93
CA ASN A 109 9.13 4.96 -7.26
C ASN A 109 8.70 3.50 -7.49
N ASP A 110 8.91 2.66 -6.50
CA ASP A 110 8.47 1.26 -6.45
C ASP A 110 6.95 1.12 -6.67
N TYR A 111 6.13 1.93 -6.00
CA TYR A 111 4.69 1.91 -6.19
C TYR A 111 4.26 2.45 -7.58
N LYS A 112 4.94 3.47 -8.13
CA LYS A 112 4.70 3.89 -9.52
C LYS A 112 5.02 2.77 -10.50
N CYS A 113 6.17 2.09 -10.35
CA CYS A 113 6.56 0.95 -11.17
C CYS A 113 5.54 -0.19 -11.08
N PHE A 114 4.99 -0.44 -9.89
CA PHE A 114 3.87 -1.36 -9.71
C PHE A 114 2.66 -0.97 -10.56
N LEU A 115 2.20 0.29 -10.45
CA LEU A 115 1.06 0.79 -11.23
C LEU A 115 1.34 0.75 -12.75
N ASN A 116 2.58 1.04 -13.17
CA ASN A 116 2.99 1.01 -14.58
C ASN A 116 3.04 -0.40 -15.18
N LYS A 117 3.21 -1.45 -14.36
CA LYS A 117 3.33 -2.83 -14.85
C LYS A 117 2.07 -3.65 -14.63
N TYR A 118 1.42 -3.48 -13.48
CA TYR A 118 0.30 -4.30 -13.05
C TYR A 118 -1.03 -3.56 -13.05
N GLY A 119 -1.02 -2.24 -12.93
CA GLY A 119 -2.22 -1.46 -12.66
C GLY A 119 -2.70 -1.70 -11.25
N SER A 120 -3.40 -2.81 -11.04
CA SER A 120 -3.87 -3.28 -9.72
C SER A 120 -3.59 -4.77 -9.55
N ILE A 121 -3.70 -5.25 -8.31
CA ILE A 121 -3.75 -6.68 -8.01
C ILE A 121 -4.92 -6.91 -7.06
N TYR A 122 -5.85 -7.78 -7.42
CA TYR A 122 -7.06 -8.00 -6.62
C TYR A 122 -7.46 -9.47 -6.60
N GLY A 123 -8.07 -9.90 -5.50
CA GLY A 123 -8.54 -11.26 -5.30
C GLY A 123 -9.58 -11.32 -4.18
N PRO A 124 -10.00 -12.52 -3.75
CA PRO A 124 -10.95 -12.67 -2.66
C PRO A 124 -10.46 -11.98 -1.39
N GLY A 125 -11.23 -11.02 -0.90
CA GLY A 125 -10.97 -10.37 0.38
C GLY A 125 -9.77 -9.42 0.43
N PHE A 126 -9.10 -9.11 -0.69
CA PHE A 126 -8.05 -8.10 -0.70
C PHE A 126 -7.91 -7.39 -2.04
N GLU A 127 -7.26 -6.23 -2.00
CA GLU A 127 -6.92 -5.47 -3.19
C GLU A 127 -5.71 -4.58 -2.95
N ILE A 128 -4.78 -4.55 -3.90
CA ILE A 128 -3.79 -3.49 -4.09
C ILE A 128 -4.31 -2.60 -5.22
N TYR A 129 -4.63 -1.36 -4.87
CA TYR A 129 -5.40 -0.45 -5.69
C TYR A 129 -4.62 0.06 -6.90
N GLY A 130 -5.38 0.14 -7.98
CA GLY A 130 -5.08 0.74 -9.26
C GLY A 130 -6.29 0.58 -10.18
N PRO A 131 -6.19 0.94 -11.46
CA PRO A 131 -7.29 0.72 -12.40
C PRO A 131 -7.52 -0.77 -12.62
N TYR A 132 -8.77 -1.21 -12.54
CA TYR A 132 -9.18 -2.56 -12.94
C TYR A 132 -9.23 -2.68 -14.46
N GLN A 133 -9.17 -3.91 -14.97
CA GLN A 133 -9.57 -4.20 -16.35
C GLN A 133 -11.08 -3.93 -16.48
N SER A 134 -11.42 -2.74 -16.97
CA SER A 134 -12.79 -2.29 -17.17
C SER A 134 -13.05 -2.06 -18.65
N ASP A 135 -14.18 -2.57 -19.15
CA ASP A 135 -14.68 -2.25 -20.49
C ASP A 135 -15.31 -0.84 -20.56
N LYS A 136 -15.39 -0.12 -19.43
CA LYS A 136 -16.16 1.13 -19.27
C LYS A 136 -15.45 2.13 -18.36
N GLY A 137 -14.64 3.01 -18.96
CA GLY A 137 -13.99 4.14 -18.29
C GLY A 137 -12.49 4.18 -18.58
N SER A 138 -11.87 5.36 -18.51
CA SER A 138 -10.42 5.45 -18.61
C SER A 138 -9.76 4.98 -17.31
N GLU A 139 -8.53 4.48 -17.41
CA GLU A 139 -7.73 4.06 -16.26
C GLU A 139 -7.51 5.23 -15.29
N THR A 140 -7.36 6.44 -15.85
CA THR A 140 -7.21 7.68 -15.09
C THR A 140 -8.46 7.97 -14.25
N ASP A 141 -9.66 7.92 -14.85
CA ASP A 141 -10.93 8.19 -14.14
C ASP A 141 -11.15 7.17 -13.02
N THR A 142 -10.83 5.91 -13.27
CA THR A 142 -10.98 4.82 -12.28
C THR A 142 -10.08 5.07 -11.08
N LEU A 143 -8.80 5.36 -11.32
CA LEU A 143 -7.84 5.63 -10.24
C LEU A 143 -8.19 6.93 -9.50
N GLU A 144 -8.59 7.99 -10.20
CA GLU A 144 -9.06 9.23 -9.58
C GLU A 144 -10.29 9.01 -8.69
N LEU A 145 -11.27 8.22 -9.13
CA LEU A 145 -12.45 7.85 -8.34
C LEU A 145 -12.07 7.14 -7.04
N ILE A 146 -11.16 6.15 -7.13
CA ILE A 146 -10.66 5.39 -5.97
C ILE A 146 -10.05 6.34 -4.94
N GLN A 147 -9.16 7.22 -5.39
CA GLN A 147 -8.44 8.12 -4.49
C GLN A 147 -9.35 9.19 -3.88
N ASN A 148 -10.24 9.79 -4.67
CA ASN A 148 -11.24 10.75 -4.16
C ASN A 148 -12.18 10.10 -3.13
N GLY A 149 -12.65 8.87 -3.39
CA GLY A 149 -13.46 8.11 -2.45
C GLY A 149 -12.74 7.87 -1.12
N PHE A 150 -11.44 7.57 -1.16
CA PHE A 150 -10.65 7.41 0.05
C PHE A 150 -10.43 8.72 0.82
N ILE A 151 -10.19 9.81 0.11
CA ILE A 151 -10.05 11.14 0.71
C ILE A 151 -11.33 11.52 1.46
N ASP A 152 -12.49 11.27 0.86
CA ASP A 152 -13.78 11.52 1.49
C ASP A 152 -14.03 10.60 2.69
N PHE A 153 -13.60 9.34 2.62
CA PHE A 153 -13.58 8.45 3.78
C PHE A 153 -12.70 9.01 4.92
N CYS A 154 -11.50 9.49 4.60
CA CYS A 154 -10.56 10.05 5.58
C CYS A 154 -11.11 11.32 6.25
N LYS A 155 -11.74 12.22 5.48
CA LYS A 155 -12.38 13.44 6.01
C LYS A 155 -13.45 13.13 7.07
N LYS A 156 -14.16 12.01 6.93
CA LYS A 156 -15.25 11.60 7.83
C LYS A 156 -14.76 10.86 9.07
N ASN A 157 -13.72 10.02 8.95
CA ASN A 157 -13.37 9.05 9.99
C ASN A 157 -12.12 9.41 10.81
N ILE A 158 -11.23 10.27 10.31
CA ILE A 158 -10.02 10.64 11.05
C ILE A 158 -10.36 11.71 12.09
N LYS A 159 -10.34 11.35 13.38
CA LYS A 159 -10.76 12.17 14.53
C LYS A 159 -9.99 13.50 14.73
N LYS A 160 -8.90 13.74 14.01
CA LYS A 160 -8.10 14.98 14.05
C LYS A 160 -7.61 15.36 12.65
N PRO A 161 -8.49 15.81 11.74
CA PRO A 161 -8.04 16.32 10.46
C PRO A 161 -7.47 17.72 10.68
N LYS A 162 -6.19 17.81 11.08
CA LYS A 162 -5.43 19.06 10.94
C LYS A 162 -5.23 19.29 9.44
N GLY A 163 -6.27 19.82 8.78
CA GLY A 163 -6.33 20.02 7.34
C GLY A 163 -6.60 18.76 6.51
N VAL A 164 -6.93 18.97 5.24
CA VAL A 164 -6.96 17.92 4.22
C VAL A 164 -5.51 17.46 4.03
N LYS A 165 -5.21 16.24 4.49
CA LYS A 165 -3.92 15.62 4.18
C LYS A 165 -4.08 14.86 2.87
N PRO A 166 -3.19 15.06 1.89
CA PRO A 166 -3.18 14.31 0.64
C PRO A 166 -2.77 12.87 0.98
N TYR A 167 -3.75 12.01 1.18
CA TYR A 167 -3.54 10.59 1.39
C TYR A 167 -3.76 9.86 0.08
N TRP A 168 -2.94 8.86 -0.17
CA TRP A 168 -3.04 7.99 -1.33
C TRP A 168 -3.33 6.56 -0.89
N LEU A 169 -4.49 6.04 -1.24
CA LEU A 169 -4.87 4.66 -0.96
C LEU A 169 -4.07 3.72 -1.85
N ILE A 170 -3.41 2.73 -1.25
CA ILE A 170 -2.64 1.71 -1.98
C ILE A 170 -3.25 0.32 -1.88
N ALA A 171 -3.97 -0.02 -0.80
CA ALA A 171 -4.55 -1.34 -0.65
C ALA A 171 -5.68 -1.41 0.37
N LYS A 172 -6.43 -2.51 0.36
CA LYS A 172 -7.34 -2.93 1.42
C LYS A 172 -7.26 -4.43 1.67
N ILE A 173 -7.57 -4.84 2.89
CA ILE A 173 -7.89 -6.23 3.26
C ILE A 173 -9.25 -6.23 3.95
N GLY A 174 -10.16 -7.01 3.35
CA GLY A 174 -11.57 -7.05 3.68
C GLY A 174 -12.23 -5.67 3.68
N GLU A 175 -13.25 -5.54 4.51
CA GLU A 175 -14.03 -4.30 4.65
C GLU A 175 -13.41 -3.29 5.63
N SER A 176 -12.32 -3.65 6.31
CA SER A 176 -11.87 -2.95 7.53
C SER A 176 -10.53 -2.25 7.40
N ASN A 177 -9.53 -2.92 6.82
CA ASN A 177 -8.16 -2.45 6.85
C ASN A 177 -7.83 -1.79 5.53
N ARG A 178 -7.38 -0.54 5.58
CA ARG A 178 -6.92 0.23 4.42
C ARG A 178 -5.46 0.60 4.62
N TYR A 179 -4.69 0.58 3.55
CA TYR A 179 -3.28 0.91 3.57
C TYR A 179 -3.05 2.10 2.65
N TYR A 180 -2.29 3.08 3.11
CA TYR A 180 -2.15 4.35 2.41
C TYR A 180 -0.79 5.00 2.63
N ILE A 181 -0.42 5.86 1.68
CA ILE A 181 0.75 6.74 1.75
C ILE A 181 0.27 8.14 2.13
N ASN A 182 1.04 8.83 2.98
CA ASN A 182 0.78 10.23 3.31
C ASN A 182 1.68 11.17 2.52
N LEU A 183 1.14 11.81 1.49
CA LEU A 183 1.88 12.69 0.57
C LEU A 183 2.18 14.08 1.16
N SER A 184 1.76 14.39 2.40
CA SER A 184 2.10 15.67 3.05
C SER A 184 3.42 15.67 3.81
N LYS A 185 4.00 14.50 4.09
CA LYS A 185 5.26 14.42 4.84
C LYS A 185 6.42 14.36 3.85
N SER A 186 7.32 15.35 3.90
CA SER A 186 8.59 15.26 3.18
C SER A 186 9.45 14.15 3.78
N GLY A 187 10.08 13.32 2.93
CA GLY A 187 11.14 12.40 3.32
C GLY A 187 10.72 10.96 3.62
N ASN A 188 9.43 10.66 3.85
CA ASN A 188 9.03 9.31 4.26
C ASN A 188 7.93 8.71 3.39
N ASN A 189 8.34 7.78 2.52
CA ASN A 189 7.48 6.92 1.70
C ASN A 189 6.78 5.80 2.51
N HIS A 190 6.60 6.04 3.81
CA HIS A 190 6.04 5.06 4.73
C HIS A 190 4.58 4.80 4.38
N ILE A 191 4.22 3.54 4.53
CA ILE A 191 2.87 3.05 4.35
C ILE A 191 2.26 2.88 5.73
N TYR A 192 1.06 3.44 5.89
CA TYR A 192 0.29 3.39 7.12
C TYR A 192 -0.92 2.48 6.91
N SER A 193 -1.32 1.75 7.95
CA SER A 193 -2.61 1.09 8.00
C SER A 193 -3.63 1.97 8.72
N MET A 194 -4.88 1.86 8.31
CA MET A 194 -6.04 2.53 8.90
C MET A 194 -7.13 1.49 9.15
N ASP A 195 -7.61 1.44 10.39
CA ASP A 195 -8.76 0.63 10.76
C ASP A 195 -10.10 1.34 10.46
N ARG A 196 -11.23 0.66 10.72
CA ARG A 196 -12.57 1.23 10.54
C ARG A 196 -12.85 2.45 11.42
N ASN A 197 -12.11 2.62 12.52
CA ASN A 197 -12.29 3.72 13.46
C ASN A 197 -11.44 4.95 13.09
N GLY A 198 -10.68 4.88 11.98
CA GLY A 198 -9.76 5.92 11.56
C GLY A 198 -8.49 5.98 12.42
N SER A 199 -8.17 4.92 13.16
CA SER A 199 -6.89 4.78 13.85
C SER A 199 -5.80 4.45 12.83
N CYS A 200 -4.75 5.27 12.79
CA CYS A 200 -3.65 5.13 11.85
C CYS A 200 -2.38 4.68 12.58
N VAL A 201 -1.76 3.60 12.11
CA VAL A 201 -0.44 3.16 12.58
C VAL A 201 0.49 2.95 11.40
N PRO A 202 1.79 3.28 11.52
CA PRO A 202 2.73 2.98 10.45
C PRO A 202 2.89 1.45 10.32
N PHE A 203 2.93 0.97 9.08
CA PHE A 203 2.83 -0.45 8.72
C PHE A 203 4.08 -0.96 8.01
N ALA A 204 4.62 -0.20 7.06
CA ALA A 204 5.84 -0.53 6.33
C ALA A 204 6.63 0.74 5.98
N LYS A 205 7.96 0.62 5.86
CA LYS A 205 8.85 1.74 5.53
C LYS A 205 8.85 2.10 4.04
N ASP A 206 8.60 1.12 3.19
CA ASP A 206 8.58 1.23 1.73
C ASP A 206 7.59 0.22 1.11
N PHE A 207 7.38 0.27 -0.20
CA PHE A 207 6.40 -0.58 -0.87
C PHE A 207 6.85 -2.05 -0.90
N SER A 208 8.15 -2.31 -0.97
CA SER A 208 8.69 -3.67 -0.95
C SER A 208 8.40 -4.39 0.37
N GLU A 209 8.65 -3.74 1.51
CA GLU A 209 8.31 -4.26 2.83
C GLU A 209 6.79 -4.38 3.00
N PHE A 210 6.02 -3.45 2.42
CA PHE A 210 4.57 -3.56 2.40
C PHE A 210 4.10 -4.83 1.70
N LEU A 211 4.63 -5.16 0.52
CA LEU A 211 4.26 -6.37 -0.22
C LEU A 211 4.55 -7.63 0.60
N ASP A 212 5.70 -7.70 1.26
CA ASP A 212 6.07 -8.84 2.11
C ASP A 212 5.02 -9.07 3.21
N LYS A 213 4.71 -8.00 3.96
CA LYS A 213 3.73 -8.05 5.06
C LYS A 213 2.32 -8.31 4.54
N PHE A 214 1.93 -7.64 3.46
CA PHE A 214 0.58 -7.72 2.89
C PHE A 214 0.29 -9.11 2.34
N PHE A 215 1.19 -9.70 1.56
CA PHE A 215 1.02 -11.04 1.02
C PHE A 215 1.05 -12.13 2.09
N GLN A 216 1.84 -11.95 3.16
CA GLN A 216 1.79 -12.83 4.32
C GLN A 216 0.40 -12.82 4.99
N ILE A 217 -0.19 -11.63 5.17
CA ILE A 217 -1.53 -11.51 5.75
C ILE A 217 -2.57 -12.21 4.86
N CYS A 218 -2.54 -11.96 3.54
CA CYS A 218 -3.49 -12.57 2.60
C CYS A 218 -3.45 -14.11 2.63
N GLN A 219 -2.26 -14.69 2.81
CA GLN A 219 -2.09 -16.14 2.92
C GLN A 219 -2.64 -16.68 4.25
N SER A 220 -2.38 -15.99 5.36
CA SER A 220 -2.87 -16.41 6.69
C SER A 220 -4.40 -16.39 6.83
N THR A 221 -5.09 -15.47 6.14
CA THR A 221 -6.56 -15.37 6.22
C THR A 221 -7.30 -16.47 5.43
N GLY A 222 -6.60 -17.24 4.60
CA GLY A 222 -7.18 -18.34 3.82
C GLY A 222 -7.28 -19.67 4.56
N GLU A 223 -6.45 -19.89 5.59
CA GLU A 223 -6.32 -21.20 6.26
C GLU A 223 -7.35 -21.44 7.39
N ASP A 224 -8.02 -20.39 7.88
CA ASP A 224 -8.99 -20.47 8.99
C ASP A 224 -10.45 -20.70 8.52
N SER A 225 -10.67 -20.95 7.22
CA SER A 225 -12.02 -21.02 6.61
C SER A 225 -12.49 -22.43 6.23
N ASP A 226 -11.71 -23.48 6.51
CA ASP A 226 -12.04 -24.88 6.19
C ASP A 226 -12.52 -25.69 7.42
#